data_AF-A0AAN7S3K1-F1
#
_entry.id   AF-A0AAN7S3K1-F1
#
_cell.length_a   1.000
_cell.length_b   1.000
_cell.length_c   1.000
_cell.angle_alpha   90.00
_cell.angle_beta   90.00
_cell.angle_gamma   90.00
#
_symmetry.space_group_name_H-M   'P 1'
#
loop_
_entity.id
_entity.type
_entity.pdbx_description
1 polymer ?
#
loop_
_entity_poly.entity_id
_entity_poly.type
_entity_poly.pdbx_seq_one_letter_code
_entity_poly.pdbx_strand_id
1 'polypeptide(L)'
;MRLPGRLGPLRSTPLAARPPGRVRAGPAAGRRAFSRGRLGGTMAEEAKRLAACAAVDKHVQNNQVLGIGSGSTIVHAVHRLAERVKQENLTIVCIPTSFQARQLILQNGLTLSDLDRHPELDVAIDGADEVDSDLNLIKGGGGCLTQEKIVAGYAKCFIVIADYRKKSKSLGEQWKKGIPIEVIPMAYVPVTRALTKNFGGAAELRMAVSKAGPVVTDNGNFILDWKFDKVHEWSKVNAAIKMIPVEFLILGEVRRGVSRTASSDFWRADFGLFRSLVDRVPWEAVLKGKAVQEDWTFFRKEILKAQEQAVPTCQKMSQQGRRPAWQNRELWLKLREKRRIYDLWKKEQATQENYKDVVRLCREKLEGPKPN
;
A
#
# COMPACT_ATOMS: atom_id res chain seq x y z
N MET A 1 51.28 45.38 42.34
CA MET A 1 51.67 44.07 42.90
C MET A 1 52.20 43.21 41.76
N ARG A 2 53.42 42.68 41.91
CA ARG A 2 54.20 41.92 40.91
C ARG A 2 53.80 40.42 40.91
N LEU A 3 53.97 39.80 39.73
CA LEU A 3 54.01 38.35 39.35
C LEU A 3 54.80 37.45 40.34
N PRO A 4 54.75 36.08 40.32
CA PRO A 4 54.83 35.16 39.16
C PRO A 4 54.02 33.82 39.33
N GLY A 5 54.05 32.77 38.51
CA GLY A 5 54.85 32.31 37.37
C GLY A 5 54.42 30.87 36.98
N ARG A 6 54.75 30.47 35.75
CA ARG A 6 54.47 29.16 35.11
C ARG A 6 55.20 27.98 35.77
N LEU A 7 54.62 26.78 35.70
CA LEU A 7 55.34 25.49 35.71
C LEU A 7 54.74 24.54 34.64
N GLY A 8 55.63 23.88 33.90
CA GLY A 8 55.36 23.12 32.67
C GLY A 8 54.89 21.67 32.84
N PRO A 9 54.86 20.87 31.74
CA PRO A 9 54.24 19.56 31.71
C PRO A 9 55.19 18.45 32.21
N LEU A 10 54.68 17.58 33.08
CA LEU A 10 55.38 16.37 33.53
C LEU A 10 55.15 15.22 32.52
N ARG A 11 56.24 14.78 31.90
CA ARG A 11 56.36 13.46 31.25
C ARG A 11 56.69 12.43 32.32
N SER A 12 55.96 11.32 32.36
CA SER A 12 56.40 10.08 33.00
C SER A 12 56.20 8.90 32.05
N THR A 13 57.29 8.16 31.87
CA THR A 13 57.48 6.98 31.03
C THR A 13 56.67 5.75 31.50
N PRO A 14 56.42 4.76 30.62
CA PRO A 14 55.58 3.60 30.93
C PRO A 14 56.38 2.50 31.66
N LEU A 15 55.81 1.96 32.75
CA LEU A 15 56.30 0.74 33.38
C LEU A 15 55.81 -0.49 32.61
N ALA A 16 56.76 -1.30 32.15
CA ALA A 16 56.52 -2.63 31.58
C ALA A 16 56.14 -3.63 32.67
N ALA A 17 55.00 -4.31 32.49
CA ALA A 17 54.57 -5.43 33.33
C ALA A 17 54.70 -6.76 32.55
N ARG A 18 55.20 -7.76 33.29
CA ARG A 18 55.70 -9.08 32.86
C ARG A 18 54.66 -10.00 32.17
N PRO A 19 55.10 -10.97 31.35
CA PRO A 19 54.21 -11.87 30.64
C PRO A 19 53.63 -12.97 31.56
N PRO A 20 52.39 -13.44 31.32
CA PRO A 20 51.85 -14.61 32.02
C PRO A 20 52.44 -15.92 31.47
N GLY A 21 52.58 -16.89 32.37
CA GLY A 21 53.38 -18.11 32.22
C GLY A 21 52.93 -19.13 31.16
N ARG A 22 53.91 -19.94 30.76
CA ARG A 22 53.77 -21.12 29.91
C ARG A 22 52.86 -22.17 30.55
N VAL A 23 51.73 -22.45 29.92
CA VAL A 23 50.96 -23.69 30.13
C VAL A 23 51.46 -24.72 29.12
N ARG A 24 51.86 -25.90 29.60
CA ARG A 24 52.29 -27.05 28.78
C ARG A 24 51.12 -27.56 27.93
N ALA A 25 51.32 -27.66 26.62
CA ALA A 25 50.41 -28.35 25.71
C ALA A 25 50.71 -29.86 25.72
N GLY A 26 49.73 -30.68 26.11
CA GLY A 26 49.70 -32.12 25.83
C GLY A 26 49.06 -32.40 24.47
N PRO A 27 49.36 -33.52 23.80
CA PRO A 27 48.86 -33.80 22.45
C PRO A 27 47.42 -34.34 22.55
N ALA A 28 46.43 -33.50 22.24
CA ALA A 28 45.05 -33.96 22.05
C ALA A 28 44.83 -34.23 20.56
N ALA A 29 44.69 -35.51 20.21
CA ALA A 29 44.36 -36.01 18.88
C ALA A 29 43.07 -35.34 18.35
N GLY A 30 43.22 -34.57 17.28
CA GLY A 30 42.11 -33.90 16.62
C GLY A 30 41.29 -34.89 15.77
N ARG A 31 40.10 -35.27 16.26
CA ARG A 31 38.98 -35.59 15.37
C ARG A 31 38.11 -34.33 15.28
N ARG A 32 38.38 -33.50 14.26
CA ARG A 32 37.47 -32.40 13.90
C ARG A 32 36.20 -33.01 13.30
N ALA A 33 35.14 -33.03 14.10
CA ALA A 33 33.79 -33.14 13.55
C ALA A 33 33.54 -31.92 12.66
N PHE A 34 33.55 -32.13 11.35
CA PHE A 34 33.13 -31.10 10.39
C PHE A 34 31.68 -30.71 10.70
N SER A 35 31.48 -29.47 11.11
CA SER A 35 30.17 -28.90 11.37
C SER A 35 29.39 -28.78 10.06
N ARG A 36 28.37 -29.63 9.89
CA ARG A 36 27.45 -29.63 8.74
C ARG A 36 26.78 -28.27 8.46
N GLY A 37 26.80 -27.33 9.41
CA GLY A 37 26.23 -25.99 9.28
C GLY A 37 27.01 -25.01 8.38
N ARG A 38 28.33 -25.17 8.18
CA ARG A 38 29.12 -24.25 7.33
C ARG A 38 29.05 -24.56 5.84
N LEU A 39 28.91 -25.84 5.48
CA LEU A 39 28.89 -26.31 4.09
C LEU A 39 27.57 -25.97 3.35
N GLY A 40 26.45 -25.90 4.08
CA GLY A 40 25.15 -25.54 3.49
C GLY A 40 25.05 -24.08 3.06
N GLY A 41 25.71 -23.16 3.79
CA GLY A 41 25.76 -21.74 3.43
C GLY A 41 26.55 -21.48 2.15
N THR A 42 27.66 -22.20 1.95
CA THR A 42 28.51 -22.03 0.76
C THR A 42 27.86 -22.60 -0.51
N MET A 43 27.14 -23.72 -0.41
CA MET A 43 26.47 -24.33 -1.57
C MET A 43 25.28 -23.49 -2.05
N ALA A 44 24.50 -22.94 -1.12
CA ALA A 44 23.37 -22.07 -1.47
C ALA A 44 23.83 -20.76 -2.11
N GLU A 45 24.88 -20.13 -1.59
CA GLU A 45 25.44 -18.92 -2.19
C GLU A 45 26.03 -19.18 -3.58
N GLU A 46 26.71 -20.31 -3.78
CA GLU A 46 27.21 -20.68 -5.11
C GLU A 46 26.06 -20.94 -6.10
N ALA A 47 24.99 -21.60 -5.68
CA ALA A 47 23.81 -21.81 -6.50
C ALA A 47 23.15 -20.47 -6.91
N LYS A 48 23.06 -19.50 -5.99
CA LYS A 48 22.58 -18.14 -6.29
C LYS A 48 23.46 -17.47 -7.34
N ARG A 49 24.79 -17.54 -7.17
CA ARG A 49 25.76 -16.96 -8.09
C ARG A 49 25.63 -17.55 -9.48
N LEU A 50 25.58 -18.87 -9.61
CA LEU A 50 25.44 -19.57 -10.89
C LEU A 50 24.13 -19.22 -11.60
N ALA A 51 23.01 -19.23 -10.87
CA ALA A 51 21.70 -18.86 -11.43
C ALA A 51 21.68 -17.40 -11.91
N ALA A 52 22.26 -16.50 -11.12
CA ALA A 52 22.39 -15.09 -11.46
C ALA A 52 23.26 -14.87 -12.70
N CYS A 53 24.44 -15.49 -12.77
CA CYS A 53 25.32 -15.41 -13.92
C CYS A 53 24.63 -15.94 -15.19
N ALA A 54 24.03 -17.13 -15.12
CA ALA A 54 23.34 -17.72 -16.26
C ALA A 54 22.19 -16.84 -16.77
N ALA A 55 21.41 -16.22 -15.88
CA ALA A 55 20.34 -15.31 -16.26
C ALA A 55 20.88 -14.07 -16.98
N VAL A 56 21.91 -13.43 -16.43
CA VAL A 56 22.52 -12.24 -17.02
C VAL A 56 23.18 -12.57 -18.36
N ASP A 57 23.95 -13.64 -18.43
CA ASP A 57 24.68 -14.05 -19.65
C ASP A 57 23.72 -14.37 -20.80
N LYS A 58 22.59 -15.01 -20.51
CA LYS A 58 21.64 -15.46 -21.52
C LYS A 58 20.65 -14.38 -21.97
N HIS A 59 20.23 -13.49 -21.07
CA HIS A 59 19.10 -12.60 -21.33
C HIS A 59 19.46 -11.13 -21.48
N VAL A 60 20.64 -10.70 -21.02
CA VAL A 60 21.07 -9.30 -21.16
C VAL A 60 21.80 -9.09 -22.48
N GLN A 61 21.34 -8.09 -23.22
CA GLN A 61 21.90 -7.63 -24.48
C GLN A 61 22.22 -6.14 -24.43
N ASN A 62 23.05 -5.67 -25.37
CA ASN A 62 23.38 -4.26 -25.49
C ASN A 62 22.11 -3.42 -25.79
N ASN A 63 22.11 -2.16 -25.36
CA ASN A 63 21.03 -1.19 -25.54
C ASN A 63 19.67 -1.57 -24.92
N GLN A 64 19.67 -2.38 -23.85
CA GLN A 64 18.45 -2.76 -23.14
C GLN A 64 18.16 -1.88 -21.91
N VAL A 65 16.87 -1.74 -21.61
CA VAL A 65 16.38 -1.26 -20.32
C VAL A 65 16.05 -2.46 -19.43
N LEU A 66 16.69 -2.52 -18.26
CA LEU A 66 16.65 -3.65 -17.35
C LEU A 66 15.97 -3.29 -16.03
N GLY A 67 15.01 -4.10 -15.61
CA GLY A 67 14.45 -4.08 -14.27
C GLY A 67 15.36 -4.86 -13.32
N ILE A 68 15.81 -4.22 -12.24
CA ILE A 68 16.71 -4.82 -11.25
C ILE A 68 15.94 -5.10 -9.97
N GLY A 69 15.79 -6.38 -9.69
CA GLY A 69 15.15 -6.95 -8.51
C GLY A 69 15.81 -6.60 -7.17
N SER A 70 15.35 -7.27 -6.12
CA SER A 70 15.84 -7.05 -4.75
C SER A 70 16.28 -8.36 -4.08
N GLY A 71 17.09 -8.24 -3.03
CA GLY A 71 17.52 -9.36 -2.21
C GLY A 71 18.88 -9.97 -2.57
N SER A 72 19.30 -10.95 -1.75
CA SER A 72 20.67 -11.47 -1.76
C SER A 72 21.11 -12.12 -3.08
N THR A 73 20.20 -12.73 -3.84
CA THR A 73 20.53 -13.35 -5.13
C THR A 73 20.82 -12.28 -6.19
N ILE A 74 20.14 -11.14 -6.12
CA ILE A 74 20.29 -10.04 -7.10
C ILE A 74 21.65 -9.34 -6.99
N VAL A 75 22.28 -9.37 -5.82
CA VAL A 75 23.66 -8.91 -5.63
C VAL A 75 24.60 -9.56 -6.65
N HIS A 76 24.49 -10.88 -6.83
CA HIS A 76 25.30 -11.63 -7.78
C HIS A 76 24.98 -11.26 -9.24
N ALA A 77 23.71 -11.01 -9.55
CA ALA A 77 23.29 -10.61 -10.90
C ALA A 77 23.85 -9.23 -11.27
N VAL A 78 23.78 -8.26 -10.35
CA VAL A 78 24.33 -6.92 -10.61
C VAL A 78 25.85 -6.95 -10.74
N HIS A 79 26.56 -7.74 -9.92
CA HIS A 79 28.01 -7.90 -10.08
C HIS A 79 28.37 -8.47 -11.47
N ARG A 80 27.66 -9.51 -11.92
CA ARG A 80 27.88 -10.07 -13.26
C ARG A 80 27.53 -9.07 -14.36
N LEU A 81 26.45 -8.32 -14.19
CA LEU A 81 26.01 -7.30 -15.14
C LEU A 81 27.07 -6.20 -15.29
N ALA A 82 27.60 -5.70 -14.19
CA ALA A 82 28.65 -4.68 -14.18
C ALA A 82 29.95 -5.20 -14.81
N GLU A 83 30.30 -6.46 -14.57
CA GLU A 83 31.42 -7.12 -15.24
C GLU A 83 31.24 -7.11 -16.77
N ARG A 84 30.07 -7.55 -17.27
CA ARG A 84 29.77 -7.57 -18.71
C ARG A 84 29.75 -6.18 -19.32
N VAL A 85 29.13 -5.20 -18.66
CA VAL A 85 29.14 -3.79 -19.12
C VAL A 85 30.56 -3.30 -19.33
N LYS A 86 31.47 -3.59 -18.40
CA LYS A 86 32.87 -3.17 -18.50
C LYS A 86 33.65 -3.94 -19.57
N GLN A 87 33.45 -5.26 -19.68
CA GLN A 87 34.20 -6.12 -20.58
C GLN A 87 33.74 -6.00 -22.04
N GLU A 88 32.42 -5.90 -22.26
CA GLU A 88 31.79 -5.92 -23.58
C GLU A 88 31.36 -4.51 -24.04
N ASN A 89 31.58 -3.48 -23.21
CA ASN A 89 31.18 -2.10 -23.45
C ASN A 89 29.66 -1.96 -23.72
N LEU A 90 28.84 -2.66 -22.92
CA LEU A 90 27.39 -2.63 -23.04
C LEU A 90 26.84 -1.29 -22.54
N THR A 91 25.93 -0.71 -23.31
CA THR A 91 25.08 0.40 -22.91
C THR A 91 23.77 -0.16 -22.38
N ILE A 92 23.56 -0.09 -21.07
CA ILE A 92 22.34 -0.57 -20.41
C ILE A 92 21.79 0.51 -19.49
N VAL A 93 20.48 0.49 -19.26
CA VAL A 93 19.80 1.34 -18.29
C VAL A 93 19.11 0.46 -17.24
N CYS A 94 19.27 0.78 -15.96
CA CYS A 94 18.77 -0.04 -14.85
C CYS A 94 17.66 0.68 -14.07
N ILE A 95 16.52 0.02 -13.91
CA ILE A 95 15.35 0.48 -13.16
C ILE A 95 15.24 -0.32 -11.86
N PRO A 96 15.39 0.28 -10.68
CA PRO A 96 15.41 -0.45 -9.41
C PRO A 96 14.00 -0.82 -8.94
N THR A 97 13.92 -1.90 -8.16
CA THR A 97 12.68 -2.37 -7.47
C THR A 97 12.66 -2.07 -5.97
N SER A 98 13.70 -1.41 -5.46
CA SER A 98 13.81 -1.00 -4.06
C SER A 98 14.95 -0.01 -3.86
N PHE A 99 15.06 0.56 -2.66
CA PHE A 99 16.25 1.30 -2.27
C PHE A 99 17.53 0.44 -2.30
N GLN A 100 17.45 -0.84 -1.91
CA GLN A 100 18.60 -1.76 -1.98
C GLN A 100 19.09 -1.90 -3.42
N ALA A 101 18.18 -2.18 -4.35
CA ALA A 101 18.50 -2.33 -5.77
C ALA A 101 19.11 -1.04 -6.35
N ARG A 102 18.55 0.12 -5.99
CA ARG A 102 19.07 1.43 -6.39
C ARG A 102 20.52 1.63 -5.95
N GLN A 103 20.83 1.35 -4.68
CA GLN A 103 22.20 1.47 -4.17
C GLN A 103 23.16 0.52 -4.86
N LEU A 104 22.71 -0.72 -5.09
CA LEU A 104 23.52 -1.75 -5.75
C LEU A 104 23.88 -1.36 -7.19
N ILE A 105 22.94 -0.78 -7.95
CA ILE A 105 23.19 -0.22 -9.30
C ILE A 105 24.28 0.86 -9.25
N LEU A 106 24.09 1.86 -8.38
CA LEU A 106 24.99 3.01 -8.27
C LEU A 106 26.41 2.59 -7.86
N GLN A 107 26.52 1.71 -6.86
CA GLN A 107 27.80 1.24 -6.34
C GLN A 107 28.62 0.44 -7.35
N ASN A 108 27.96 -0.16 -8.35
CA ASN A 108 28.59 -0.91 -9.42
C ASN A 108 28.81 -0.08 -10.70
N GLY A 109 28.57 1.24 -10.65
CA GLY A 109 28.77 2.14 -11.79
C GLY A 109 27.83 1.90 -12.97
N LEU A 110 26.67 1.30 -12.72
CA LEU A 110 25.64 1.06 -13.74
C LEU A 110 24.74 2.29 -13.91
N THR A 111 24.25 2.52 -15.13
CA THR A 111 23.33 3.62 -15.43
C THR A 111 22.00 3.42 -14.73
N LEU A 112 21.66 4.31 -13.80
CA LEU A 112 20.41 4.29 -13.07
C LEU A 112 19.35 5.17 -13.77
N SER A 113 18.11 4.69 -13.85
CA SER A 113 16.95 5.49 -14.30
C SER A 113 15.67 5.06 -13.56
N ASP A 114 14.51 5.53 -14.04
CA ASP A 114 13.18 5.26 -13.48
C ASP A 114 12.12 5.03 -14.57
N LEU A 115 10.95 4.57 -14.12
CA LEU A 115 9.82 4.27 -15.01
C LEU A 115 9.23 5.50 -15.69
N ASP A 116 9.42 6.70 -15.13
CA ASP A 116 8.96 7.95 -15.74
C ASP A 116 9.72 8.23 -17.04
N ARG A 117 11.01 7.88 -17.09
CA ARG A 117 11.84 8.00 -18.30
C ARG A 117 11.78 6.76 -19.19
N HIS A 118 11.62 5.58 -18.61
CA HIS A 118 11.54 4.31 -19.32
C HIS A 118 10.31 3.50 -18.85
N PRO A 119 9.11 3.81 -19.39
CA PRO A 119 7.87 3.16 -18.95
C PRO A 119 7.75 1.70 -19.40
N GLU A 120 8.59 1.25 -20.34
CA GLU A 120 8.67 -0.12 -20.84
C GLU A 120 10.10 -0.64 -20.73
N LEU A 121 10.24 -1.91 -20.31
CA LEU A 121 11.52 -2.56 -20.09
C LEU A 121 11.65 -3.79 -20.97
N ASP A 122 12.88 -4.12 -21.36
CA ASP A 122 13.14 -5.31 -22.17
C ASP A 122 13.16 -6.56 -21.31
N VAL A 123 13.86 -6.50 -20.18
CA VAL A 123 14.01 -7.63 -19.25
C VAL A 123 13.95 -7.12 -17.82
N ALA A 124 13.24 -7.83 -16.94
CA ALA A 124 13.38 -7.66 -15.49
C ALA A 124 13.95 -8.95 -14.89
N ILE A 125 14.99 -8.82 -14.06
CA ILE A 125 15.61 -9.93 -13.34
C ILE A 125 15.33 -9.74 -11.86
N ASP A 126 14.71 -10.73 -11.20
CA ASP A 126 14.38 -10.64 -9.78
C ASP A 126 14.43 -12.00 -9.06
N GLY A 127 14.54 -11.97 -7.73
CA GLY A 127 14.46 -13.15 -6.88
C GLY A 127 13.04 -13.59 -6.54
N ALA A 128 12.91 -14.77 -5.96
CA ALA A 128 11.67 -15.28 -5.37
C ALA A 128 11.91 -15.88 -3.98
N ASP A 129 10.88 -15.80 -3.13
CA ASP A 129 10.86 -16.46 -1.82
C ASP A 129 10.49 -17.94 -1.94
N GLU A 130 9.65 -18.28 -2.92
CA GLU A 130 9.24 -19.63 -3.32
C GLU A 130 8.68 -19.64 -4.75
N VAL A 131 8.85 -20.74 -5.48
CA VAL A 131 8.42 -20.98 -6.86
C VAL A 131 7.74 -22.35 -6.94
N ASP A 132 6.50 -22.41 -7.41
CA ASP A 132 5.79 -23.67 -7.62
C ASP A 132 6.02 -24.27 -9.03
N SER A 133 5.38 -25.42 -9.31
CA SER A 133 5.55 -26.13 -10.59
C SER A 133 4.95 -25.39 -11.79
N ASP A 134 4.00 -24.50 -11.56
CA ASP A 134 3.33 -23.69 -12.59
C ASP A 134 4.00 -22.30 -12.75
N LEU A 135 5.17 -22.10 -12.13
CA LEU A 135 5.92 -20.85 -12.08
C LEU A 135 5.17 -19.70 -11.39
N ASN A 136 4.22 -20.00 -10.50
CA ASN A 136 3.72 -19.00 -9.56
C ASN A 136 4.77 -18.74 -8.49
N LEU A 137 4.78 -17.51 -7.96
CA LEU A 137 5.82 -17.03 -7.07
C LEU A 137 5.23 -16.48 -5.78
N ILE A 138 5.87 -16.78 -4.66
CA ILE A 138 5.83 -15.91 -3.50
C ILE A 138 7.02 -14.95 -3.58
N LYS A 139 6.73 -13.67 -3.42
CA LYS A 139 7.71 -12.56 -3.31
C LYS A 139 7.30 -11.64 -2.17
N GLY A 140 8.20 -10.75 -1.76
CA GLY A 140 7.94 -9.75 -0.71
C GLY A 140 8.53 -10.07 0.65
N GLY A 141 9.37 -11.11 0.77
CA GLY A 141 10.16 -11.39 1.97
C GLY A 141 11.01 -10.20 2.40
N GLY A 142 11.54 -9.43 1.45
CA GLY A 142 12.28 -8.18 1.69
C GLY A 142 11.41 -6.93 1.86
N GLY A 143 10.09 -7.03 1.69
CA GLY A 143 9.17 -5.89 1.84
C GLY A 143 9.13 -4.89 0.67
N CYS A 144 9.58 -5.31 -0.52
CA CYS A 144 9.68 -4.48 -1.72
C CYS A 144 8.64 -4.85 -2.80
N LEU A 145 7.64 -5.69 -2.45
CA LEU A 145 6.79 -6.42 -3.40
C LEU A 145 6.02 -5.54 -4.40
N THR A 146 5.64 -4.32 -4.01
CA THR A 146 4.88 -3.42 -4.90
C THR A 146 5.74 -2.91 -6.04
N GLN A 147 6.93 -2.40 -5.74
CA GLN A 147 7.87 -1.92 -6.77
C GLN A 147 8.38 -3.08 -7.63
N GLU A 148 8.70 -4.23 -7.03
CA GLU A 148 9.02 -5.46 -7.76
C GLU A 148 7.94 -5.83 -8.78
N LYS A 149 6.66 -5.81 -8.38
CA LYS A 149 5.52 -6.15 -9.24
C LYS A 149 5.28 -5.11 -10.33
N ILE A 150 5.45 -3.82 -10.03
CA ILE A 150 5.32 -2.74 -11.02
C ILE A 150 6.39 -2.92 -12.10
N VAL A 151 7.66 -3.01 -11.73
CA VAL A 151 8.77 -3.15 -12.70
C VAL A 151 8.63 -4.43 -13.52
N ALA A 152 8.32 -5.56 -12.88
CA ALA A 152 8.10 -6.83 -13.60
C ALA A 152 6.90 -6.76 -14.56
N GLY A 153 5.83 -6.03 -14.19
CA GLY A 153 4.63 -5.88 -15.01
C GLY A 153 4.82 -5.04 -16.28
N TYR A 154 5.86 -4.20 -16.33
CA TYR A 154 6.23 -3.39 -17.50
C TYR A 154 7.42 -3.95 -18.29
N ALA A 155 7.92 -5.13 -17.92
CA ALA A 155 8.99 -5.81 -18.65
C ALA A 155 8.43 -6.79 -19.69
N LYS A 156 9.00 -6.79 -20.91
CA LYS A 156 8.65 -7.76 -21.97
C LYS A 156 9.00 -9.20 -21.55
N CYS A 157 10.07 -9.36 -20.78
CA CYS A 157 10.50 -10.65 -20.26
C CYS A 157 10.82 -10.53 -18.76
N PHE A 158 10.26 -11.42 -17.95
CA PHE A 158 10.55 -11.50 -16.52
C PHE A 158 11.31 -12.78 -16.20
N ILE A 159 12.53 -12.62 -15.69
CA ILE A 159 13.45 -13.71 -15.37
C ILE A 159 13.58 -13.82 -13.85
N VAL A 160 13.18 -14.98 -13.32
CA VAL A 160 13.30 -15.27 -11.89
C VAL A 160 14.60 -16.03 -11.64
N ILE A 161 15.41 -15.54 -10.70
CA ILE A 161 16.62 -16.21 -10.24
C ILE A 161 16.47 -16.70 -8.81
N ALA A 162 16.76 -17.97 -8.58
CA ALA A 162 16.59 -18.58 -7.27
C ALA A 162 17.53 -19.78 -7.08
N ASP A 163 17.89 -20.06 -5.83
CA ASP A 163 18.59 -21.30 -5.48
C ASP A 163 17.59 -22.47 -5.31
N TYR A 164 18.11 -23.70 -5.31
CA TYR A 164 17.32 -24.93 -5.31
C TYR A 164 16.31 -25.04 -4.15
N ARG A 165 16.54 -24.35 -3.01
CA ARG A 165 15.62 -24.38 -1.86
C ARG A 165 14.32 -23.63 -2.10
N LYS A 166 14.26 -22.81 -3.15
CA LYS A 166 13.06 -22.03 -3.50
C LYS A 166 12.06 -22.81 -4.35
N LYS A 167 12.44 -23.98 -4.85
CA LYS A 167 11.62 -24.82 -5.70
C LYS A 167 10.66 -25.68 -4.87
N SER A 168 9.38 -25.60 -5.18
CA SER A 168 8.29 -26.33 -4.54
C SER A 168 7.36 -26.97 -5.56
N LYS A 169 6.56 -27.96 -5.13
CA LYS A 169 5.46 -28.44 -5.97
C LYS A 169 4.27 -27.48 -5.90
N SER A 170 3.88 -27.10 -4.68
CA SER A 170 2.88 -26.08 -4.39
C SER A 170 3.46 -24.96 -3.52
N LEU A 171 2.95 -23.74 -3.67
CA LEU A 171 3.33 -22.62 -2.79
C LEU A 171 2.97 -22.93 -1.33
N GLY A 172 3.82 -22.47 -0.41
CA GLY A 172 3.71 -22.69 1.02
C GLY A 172 4.47 -23.92 1.53
N GLU A 173 5.19 -24.66 0.69
CA GLU A 173 6.00 -25.82 1.11
C GLU A 173 7.30 -25.38 1.78
N GLN A 174 8.04 -24.48 1.14
CA GLN A 174 9.34 -23.97 1.57
C GLN A 174 9.21 -22.62 2.28
N TRP A 175 8.23 -21.80 1.90
CA TRP A 175 7.99 -20.49 2.51
C TRP A 175 6.83 -20.53 3.51
N LYS A 176 7.15 -20.74 4.79
CA LYS A 176 6.15 -20.84 5.87
C LYS A 176 5.78 -19.51 6.52
N LYS A 177 6.42 -18.40 6.13
CA LYS A 177 6.16 -17.09 6.73
C LYS A 177 4.78 -16.54 6.35
N GLY A 178 4.22 -17.00 5.23
CA GLY A 178 2.95 -16.50 4.69
C GLY A 178 3.15 -15.60 3.47
N ILE A 179 2.09 -15.36 2.72
CA ILE A 179 2.08 -14.47 1.55
C ILE A 179 2.17 -13.02 2.03
N PRO A 180 3.21 -12.27 1.64
CA PRO A 180 3.32 -10.85 1.96
C PRO A 180 2.27 -10.03 1.20
N ILE A 181 1.52 -9.20 1.92
CA ILE A 181 0.48 -8.31 1.37
C ILE A 181 0.76 -6.90 1.89
N GLU A 182 1.08 -5.98 0.99
CA GLU A 182 1.27 -4.57 1.33
C GLU A 182 -0.09 -3.88 1.50
N VAL A 183 -0.26 -3.17 2.62
CA VAL A 183 -1.53 -2.53 3.00
C VAL A 183 -1.30 -1.11 3.49
N ILE A 184 -2.22 -0.21 3.16
CA ILE A 184 -2.25 1.14 3.74
C ILE A 184 -2.32 1.00 5.28
N PRO A 185 -1.53 1.74 6.06
CA PRO A 185 -1.45 1.58 7.51
C PRO A 185 -2.79 1.62 8.24
N MET A 186 -3.74 2.47 7.83
CA MET A 186 -5.07 2.52 8.47
C MET A 186 -5.92 1.27 8.23
N ALA A 187 -5.62 0.48 7.19
CA ALA A 187 -6.44 -0.61 6.71
C ALA A 187 -5.99 -1.99 7.19
N TYR A 188 -4.87 -2.10 7.93
CA TYR A 188 -4.32 -3.43 8.27
C TYR A 188 -5.33 -4.30 9.05
N VAL A 189 -6.06 -3.76 10.02
CA VAL A 189 -7.08 -4.52 10.79
C VAL A 189 -8.23 -5.01 9.90
N PRO A 190 -8.97 -4.16 9.15
CA PRO A 190 -10.06 -4.64 8.31
C PRO A 190 -9.57 -5.59 7.21
N VAL A 191 -8.39 -5.37 6.62
CA VAL A 191 -7.81 -6.28 5.62
C VAL A 191 -7.46 -7.63 6.23
N THR A 192 -6.82 -7.67 7.41
CA THR A 192 -6.57 -8.92 8.15
C THR A 192 -7.87 -9.71 8.37
N ARG A 193 -8.93 -9.05 8.83
CA ARG A 193 -10.24 -9.71 9.07
C ARG A 193 -10.85 -10.22 7.76
N ALA A 194 -10.76 -9.45 6.68
CA ALA A 194 -11.28 -9.84 5.37
C ALA A 194 -10.53 -11.04 4.79
N LEU A 195 -9.20 -11.07 4.89
CA LEU A 195 -8.37 -12.18 4.45
C LEU A 195 -8.75 -13.48 5.15
N THR A 196 -8.76 -13.49 6.48
CA THR A 196 -9.13 -14.66 7.27
C THR A 196 -10.57 -15.08 7.02
N LYS A 197 -11.51 -14.13 6.91
CA LYS A 197 -12.92 -14.45 6.63
C LYS A 197 -13.13 -15.07 5.25
N ASN A 198 -12.48 -14.54 4.22
CA ASN A 198 -12.74 -14.93 2.84
C ASN A 198 -11.94 -16.18 2.42
N PHE A 199 -10.74 -16.35 2.95
CA PHE A 199 -9.80 -17.37 2.47
C PHE A 199 -9.34 -18.36 3.54
N GLY A 200 -9.65 -18.11 4.82
CA GLY A 200 -9.14 -18.91 5.94
C GLY A 200 -7.72 -18.50 6.35
N GLY A 201 -7.06 -19.36 7.12
CA GLY A 201 -5.72 -19.09 7.63
C GLY A 201 -5.61 -17.88 8.58
N ALA A 202 -4.38 -17.40 8.78
CA ALA A 202 -4.06 -16.32 9.71
C ALA A 202 -3.20 -15.25 9.03
N ALA A 203 -3.62 -13.98 9.08
CA ALA A 203 -2.83 -12.85 8.60
C ALA A 203 -2.26 -12.05 9.78
N GLU A 204 -0.94 -11.94 9.84
CA GLU A 204 -0.22 -11.29 10.93
C GLU A 204 0.45 -10.01 10.44
N LEU A 205 0.41 -8.94 11.24
CA LEU A 205 1.16 -7.71 10.95
C LEU A 205 2.66 -7.98 11.12
N ARG A 206 3.45 -7.73 10.08
CA ARG A 206 4.90 -7.94 10.12
C ARG A 206 5.56 -6.91 11.03
N MET A 207 6.11 -7.38 12.16
CA MET A 207 6.85 -6.55 13.10
C MET A 207 8.30 -6.34 12.66
N ALA A 208 8.81 -5.13 12.84
CA ALA A 208 10.19 -4.82 12.49
C ALA A 208 11.16 -5.33 13.55
N VAL A 209 12.37 -5.70 13.12
CA VAL A 209 13.45 -6.17 14.02
C VAL A 209 14.35 -5.01 14.44
N SER A 210 14.64 -4.08 13.53
CA SER A 210 15.59 -2.96 13.75
C SER A 210 14.91 -1.63 14.06
N LYS A 211 13.62 -1.64 14.38
CA LYS A 211 12.85 -0.50 14.92
C LYS A 211 11.69 -1.00 15.78
N ALA A 212 11.17 -0.15 16.65
CA ALA A 212 9.91 -0.43 17.32
C ALA A 212 8.73 -0.33 16.34
N GLY A 213 7.73 -1.22 16.51
CA GLY A 213 6.51 -1.23 15.71
C GLY A 213 6.60 -2.05 14.41
N PRO A 214 5.63 -1.89 13.51
CA PRO A 214 5.56 -2.66 12.26
C PRO A 214 6.65 -2.26 11.26
N VAL A 215 6.93 -3.18 10.33
CA VAL A 215 7.69 -2.88 9.11
C VAL A 215 6.95 -1.82 8.31
N VAL A 216 7.70 -0.84 7.83
CA VAL A 216 7.23 0.19 6.90
C VAL A 216 7.97 -0.03 5.59
N THR A 217 7.23 -0.19 4.48
CA THR A 217 7.81 -0.38 3.14
C THR A 217 8.42 0.91 2.60
N ASP A 218 9.16 0.82 1.49
CA ASP A 218 9.66 1.98 0.74
C ASP A 218 8.52 2.92 0.29
N ASN A 219 7.27 2.44 0.22
CA ASN A 219 6.09 3.23 -0.13
C ASN A 219 5.31 3.74 1.11
N GLY A 220 5.85 3.58 2.32
CA GLY A 220 5.21 4.04 3.56
C GLY A 220 4.08 3.15 4.09
N ASN A 221 3.94 1.93 3.57
CA ASN A 221 2.84 1.00 3.91
C ASN A 221 3.26 -0.06 4.93
N PHE A 222 2.28 -0.79 5.47
CA PHE A 222 2.52 -1.97 6.30
C PHE A 222 2.49 -3.25 5.46
N ILE A 223 2.97 -4.34 6.06
CA ILE A 223 2.91 -5.68 5.46
C ILE A 223 2.14 -6.61 6.39
N LEU A 224 1.17 -7.31 5.82
CA LEU A 224 0.56 -8.49 6.42
C LEU A 224 1.20 -9.74 5.84
N ASP A 225 1.57 -10.70 6.69
CA ASP A 225 2.00 -12.02 6.30
C ASP A 225 0.83 -13.00 6.47
N TRP A 226 0.21 -13.40 5.36
CA TRP A 226 -0.95 -14.30 5.37
C TRP A 226 -0.53 -15.76 5.22
N LYS A 227 -0.62 -16.51 6.33
CA LYS A 227 -0.42 -17.96 6.38
C LYS A 227 -1.73 -18.64 6.00
N PHE A 228 -1.74 -19.29 4.84
CA PHE A 228 -2.88 -20.05 4.33
C PHE A 228 -2.77 -21.53 4.75
N ASP A 229 -3.92 -22.22 4.78
CA ASP A 229 -4.05 -23.59 5.30
C ASP A 229 -4.35 -24.65 4.22
N LYS A 230 -4.59 -24.23 2.98
CA LYS A 230 -4.91 -25.10 1.85
C LYS A 230 -4.31 -24.62 0.54
N VAL A 231 -4.25 -25.50 -0.45
CA VAL A 231 -3.89 -25.12 -1.82
C VAL A 231 -5.00 -24.25 -2.41
N HIS A 232 -4.62 -23.19 -3.10
CA HIS A 232 -5.53 -22.22 -3.71
C HIS A 232 -5.32 -22.10 -5.21
N GLU A 233 -6.35 -21.64 -5.91
CA GLU A 233 -6.21 -21.13 -7.27
C GLU A 233 -5.63 -19.70 -7.23
N TRP A 234 -4.30 -19.59 -7.34
CA TRP A 234 -3.55 -18.37 -7.03
C TRP A 234 -3.99 -17.15 -7.85
N SER A 235 -4.38 -17.33 -9.11
CA SER A 235 -4.89 -16.24 -9.95
C SER A 235 -6.15 -15.60 -9.35
N LYS A 236 -7.14 -16.42 -8.96
CA LYS A 236 -8.38 -15.95 -8.34
C LYS A 236 -8.13 -15.31 -6.98
N VAL A 237 -7.29 -15.93 -6.15
CA VAL A 237 -6.95 -15.39 -4.83
C VAL A 237 -6.23 -14.05 -4.95
N ASN A 238 -5.22 -13.93 -5.82
CA ASN A 238 -4.50 -12.68 -6.06
C ASN A 238 -5.43 -11.57 -6.58
N ALA A 239 -6.35 -11.88 -7.50
CA ALA A 239 -7.34 -10.92 -7.97
C ALA A 239 -8.28 -10.47 -6.84
N ALA A 240 -8.79 -11.40 -6.04
CA ALA A 240 -9.70 -11.10 -4.96
C ALA A 240 -9.04 -10.33 -3.80
N ILE A 241 -7.78 -10.64 -3.46
CA ILE A 241 -7.00 -9.89 -2.46
C ILE A 241 -6.82 -8.43 -2.89
N LYS A 242 -6.49 -8.18 -4.16
CA LYS A 242 -6.37 -6.81 -4.70
C LYS A 242 -7.68 -6.01 -4.63
N MET A 243 -8.82 -6.70 -4.58
CA MET A 243 -10.15 -6.09 -4.49
C MET A 243 -10.65 -5.90 -3.05
N ILE A 244 -9.94 -6.42 -2.03
CA ILE A 244 -10.25 -6.11 -0.62
C ILE A 244 -10.08 -4.59 -0.44
N PRO A 245 -11.09 -3.89 0.11
CA PRO A 245 -11.39 -2.48 -0.11
C PRO A 245 -10.21 -1.58 -0.51
N VAL A 246 -10.04 -1.53 -1.83
CA VAL A 246 -9.61 -0.38 -2.63
C VAL A 246 -10.67 -0.14 -3.73
N GLU A 247 -11.94 -0.50 -3.50
CA GLU A 247 -13.03 -0.32 -4.47
C GLU A 247 -13.19 1.18 -4.83
N PHE A 248 -12.49 1.60 -5.89
CA PHE A 248 -12.93 2.67 -6.75
C PHE A 248 -14.08 2.13 -7.58
N LEU A 249 -15.29 2.25 -7.04
CA LEU A 249 -16.50 2.04 -7.82
C LEU A 249 -16.59 3.20 -8.82
N ILE A 250 -16.28 2.97 -10.10
CA ILE A 250 -16.83 3.84 -11.15
C ILE A 250 -18.35 3.67 -11.01
N LEU A 251 -19.02 4.70 -10.46
CA LEU A 251 -20.48 4.75 -10.29
C LEU A 251 -21.17 4.85 -11.68
N GLY A 252 -20.96 3.85 -12.53
CA GLY A 252 -21.60 3.67 -13.83
C GLY A 252 -22.70 2.61 -13.81
N GLU A 253 -22.68 1.71 -12.82
CA GLU A 253 -23.79 0.79 -12.55
C GLU A 253 -24.40 1.09 -11.19
N VAL A 254 -25.69 1.41 -11.23
CA VAL A 254 -26.56 1.63 -10.09
C VAL A 254 -26.42 0.44 -9.15
N ARG A 255 -25.65 0.62 -8.07
CA ARG A 255 -25.87 -0.16 -6.86
C ARG A 255 -27.34 0.07 -6.48
N ARG A 256 -28.21 -0.90 -6.77
CA ARG A 256 -29.34 -1.22 -5.88
C ARG A 256 -28.80 -1.77 -4.56
N GLY A 257 -27.88 -1.03 -3.95
CA GLY A 257 -27.48 -1.21 -2.58
C GLY A 257 -28.46 -0.39 -1.78
N VAL A 258 -29.38 -1.06 -1.10
CA VAL A 258 -30.21 -0.44 -0.08
C VAL A 258 -29.28 -0.03 1.07
N SER A 259 -28.62 1.12 0.95
CA SER A 259 -28.02 1.77 2.11
C SER A 259 -29.18 2.23 2.98
N ARG A 260 -29.52 1.44 4.00
CA ARG A 260 -30.48 1.84 5.05
C ARG A 260 -29.86 2.87 5.98
N THR A 261 -29.33 3.96 5.45
CA THR A 261 -28.96 5.11 6.26
C THR A 261 -30.24 5.92 6.46
N ALA A 262 -30.98 5.56 7.52
CA ALA A 262 -32.10 6.36 8.00
C ALA A 262 -31.50 7.62 8.66
N SER A 263 -31.86 8.80 8.14
CA SER A 263 -31.46 10.09 8.74
C SER A 263 -32.66 10.67 9.49
N SER A 264 -32.45 11.13 10.72
CA SER A 264 -33.47 11.87 11.46
C SER A 264 -33.90 13.11 10.66
N ASP A 265 -35.20 13.23 10.41
CA ASP A 265 -35.77 14.34 9.67
C ASP A 265 -36.25 15.43 10.63
N PHE A 266 -35.32 16.29 11.03
CA PHE A 266 -35.61 17.41 11.93
C PHE A 266 -36.61 18.42 11.35
N TRP A 267 -36.88 18.40 10.05
CA TRP A 267 -37.92 19.24 9.43
C TRP A 267 -39.34 18.74 9.70
N ARG A 268 -39.48 17.45 10.04
CA ARG A 268 -40.75 16.83 10.44
C ARG A 268 -40.79 16.49 11.93
N ALA A 269 -39.85 17.02 12.70
CA ALA A 269 -39.80 16.81 14.14
C ALA A 269 -41.01 17.47 14.82
N ASP A 270 -41.67 16.72 15.70
CA ASP A 270 -42.68 17.27 16.59
C ASP A 270 -42.00 17.73 17.89
N PHE A 271 -41.54 18.98 17.88
CA PHE A 271 -40.89 19.58 19.05
C PHE A 271 -41.85 19.76 20.24
N GLY A 272 -43.17 19.78 20.01
CA GLY A 272 -44.18 19.80 21.07
C GLY A 272 -44.25 18.47 21.79
N LEU A 273 -44.32 17.37 21.03
CA LEU A 273 -44.23 16.01 21.56
C LEU A 273 -42.89 15.79 22.27
N PHE A 274 -41.77 16.18 21.66
CA PHE A 274 -40.44 16.09 22.29
C PHE A 274 -40.41 16.75 23.66
N ARG A 275 -40.88 18.00 23.75
CA ARG A 275 -40.94 18.75 25.01
C ARG A 275 -41.81 18.03 26.04
N SER A 276 -43.00 17.57 25.62
CA SER A 276 -43.89 16.83 26.52
C SER A 276 -43.30 15.52 27.06
N LEU A 277 -42.49 14.82 26.25
CA LEU A 277 -41.83 13.58 26.65
C LEU A 277 -40.69 13.84 27.63
N VAL A 278 -39.92 14.92 27.40
CA VAL A 278 -38.84 15.35 28.30
C VAL A 278 -39.39 15.86 29.63
N ASP A 279 -40.49 16.62 29.61
CA ASP A 279 -41.12 17.18 30.81
C ASP A 279 -41.79 16.09 31.69
N ARG A 280 -42.16 14.95 31.10
CA ARG A 280 -42.73 13.80 31.82
C ARG A 280 -41.69 12.98 32.57
N VAL A 281 -40.39 13.20 32.31
CA VAL A 281 -39.34 12.50 33.04
C VAL A 281 -39.22 13.10 34.45
N PRO A 282 -39.34 12.30 35.52
CA PRO A 282 -39.21 12.81 36.89
C PRO A 282 -37.73 13.05 37.22
N TRP A 283 -37.16 14.13 36.66
CA TRP A 283 -35.71 14.43 36.71
C TRP A 283 -35.15 14.43 38.13
N GLU A 284 -35.90 14.97 39.10
CA GLU A 284 -35.49 14.99 40.50
C GLU A 284 -35.32 13.58 41.07
N ALA A 285 -36.20 12.63 40.74
CA ALA A 285 -36.06 11.24 41.19
C ALA A 285 -34.97 10.50 40.41
N VAL A 286 -34.80 10.81 39.12
CA VAL A 286 -33.85 10.13 38.23
C VAL A 286 -32.39 10.53 38.51
N LEU A 287 -32.17 11.76 38.96
CA LEU A 287 -30.84 12.35 39.17
C LEU A 287 -30.42 12.42 40.65
N LYS A 288 -31.31 12.05 41.60
CA LYS A 288 -30.98 12.11 43.04
C LYS A 288 -29.99 11.00 43.44
N GLY A 289 -28.89 11.40 44.06
CA GLY A 289 -27.92 10.49 44.70
C GLY A 289 -26.95 9.80 43.75
N LYS A 290 -26.87 10.24 42.49
CA LYS A 290 -25.95 9.71 41.47
C LYS A 290 -24.73 10.59 41.30
N ALA A 291 -23.66 10.00 40.77
CA ALA A 291 -22.45 10.76 40.41
C ALA A 291 -22.65 11.46 39.05
N VAL A 292 -21.99 12.61 38.86
CA VAL A 292 -22.14 13.49 37.68
C VAL A 292 -22.05 12.75 36.33
N GLN A 293 -21.17 11.75 36.22
CA GLN A 293 -21.01 10.95 34.99
C GLN A 293 -22.22 10.03 34.73
N GLU A 294 -22.78 9.43 35.79
CA GLU A 294 -23.96 8.58 35.71
C GLU A 294 -25.20 9.40 35.38
N ASP A 295 -25.31 10.60 35.96
CA ASP A 295 -26.36 11.58 35.64
C ASP A 295 -26.36 11.94 34.16
N TRP A 296 -25.18 12.23 33.59
CA TRP A 296 -25.07 12.59 32.18
C TRP A 296 -25.46 11.43 31.25
N THR A 297 -25.13 10.20 31.61
CA THR A 297 -25.51 9.02 30.81
C THR A 297 -27.01 8.77 30.84
N PHE A 298 -27.65 8.91 32.01
CA PHE A 298 -29.11 8.78 32.15
C PHE A 298 -29.85 9.91 31.44
N PHE A 299 -29.39 11.15 31.63
CA PHE A 299 -29.92 12.31 30.92
C PHE A 299 -29.87 12.10 29.40
N ARG A 300 -28.70 11.75 28.86
CA ARG A 300 -28.54 11.49 27.43
C ARG A 300 -29.44 10.37 26.93
N LYS A 301 -29.62 9.31 27.73
CA LYS A 301 -30.48 8.17 27.38
C LYS A 301 -31.95 8.58 27.26
N GLU A 302 -32.48 9.33 28.22
CA GLU A 302 -33.88 9.76 28.20
C GLU A 302 -34.13 10.81 27.10
N ILE A 303 -33.17 11.72 26.86
CA ILE A 303 -33.23 12.67 25.73
C ILE A 303 -33.22 11.93 24.38
N LEU A 304 -32.37 10.91 24.21
CA LEU A 304 -32.31 10.13 22.98
C LEU A 304 -33.61 9.35 22.73
N LYS A 305 -34.21 8.76 23.77
CA LYS A 305 -35.52 8.10 23.65
C LYS A 305 -36.62 9.07 23.24
N ALA A 306 -36.64 10.28 23.82
CA ALA A 306 -37.59 11.32 23.44
C ALA A 306 -37.36 11.76 22.00
N GLN A 307 -36.10 11.88 21.57
CA GLN A 307 -35.72 12.24 20.20
C GLN A 307 -36.15 11.17 19.19
N GLU A 308 -35.96 9.89 19.49
CA GLU A 308 -36.36 8.78 18.60
C GLU A 308 -37.88 8.72 18.38
N GLN A 309 -38.67 9.12 19.38
CA GLN A 309 -40.13 9.15 19.29
C GLN A 309 -40.64 10.42 18.60
N ALA A 310 -40.00 11.57 18.84
CA ALA A 310 -40.46 12.86 18.35
C ALA A 310 -39.89 13.25 16.98
N VAL A 311 -38.78 12.65 16.56
CA VAL A 311 -38.12 12.94 15.29
C VAL A 311 -38.25 11.73 14.36
N PRO A 312 -39.16 11.76 13.37
CA PRO A 312 -39.32 10.66 12.44
C PRO A 312 -38.02 10.46 11.64
N THR A 313 -37.72 9.20 11.32
CA THR A 313 -36.60 8.87 10.44
C THR A 313 -37.06 8.93 8.99
N CYS A 314 -36.28 9.60 8.15
CA CYS A 314 -36.49 9.63 6.72
C CYS A 314 -35.41 8.79 6.04
N GLN A 315 -35.83 8.01 5.03
CA GLN A 315 -34.87 7.41 4.12
C GLN A 315 -34.27 8.52 3.27
N LYS A 316 -32.94 8.60 3.21
CA LYS A 316 -32.25 9.56 2.35
C LYS A 316 -32.53 9.21 0.89
N MET A 317 -33.63 9.70 0.34
CA MET A 317 -33.86 9.68 -1.09
C MET A 317 -32.81 10.59 -1.73
N SER A 318 -32.07 10.04 -2.69
CA SER A 318 -31.10 10.83 -3.44
C SER A 318 -31.74 12.11 -3.96
N GLN A 319 -31.01 13.23 -3.92
CA GLN A 319 -31.48 14.52 -4.45
C GLN A 319 -31.69 14.52 -5.98
N GLN A 320 -31.78 13.37 -6.64
CA GLN A 320 -32.16 13.24 -8.04
C GLN A 320 -33.68 13.06 -8.13
N GLY A 321 -34.42 14.18 -8.10
CA GLY A 321 -35.84 14.14 -8.43
C GLY A 321 -36.65 15.37 -8.05
N ARG A 322 -36.17 16.21 -7.12
CA ARG A 322 -36.86 17.46 -6.83
C ARG A 322 -36.35 18.55 -7.77
N ARG A 323 -37.14 18.82 -8.82
CA ARG A 323 -37.02 20.08 -9.58
C ARG A 323 -37.09 21.22 -8.56
N PRO A 324 -36.15 22.18 -8.59
CA PRO A 324 -36.31 23.39 -7.81
C PRO A 324 -37.66 24.02 -8.13
N ALA A 325 -38.39 24.54 -7.14
CA ALA A 325 -39.76 25.04 -7.33
C ALA A 325 -39.85 26.13 -8.43
N TRP A 326 -38.76 26.86 -8.67
CA TRP A 326 -38.64 27.89 -9.71
C TRP A 326 -38.42 27.34 -11.13
N GLN A 327 -38.09 26.04 -11.28
CA GLN A 327 -37.76 25.44 -12.57
C GLN A 327 -38.99 24.81 -13.22
N ASN A 328 -39.83 25.66 -13.85
CA ASN A 328 -40.99 25.19 -14.60
C ASN A 328 -40.59 24.38 -15.86
N ARG A 329 -41.52 23.57 -16.38
CA ARG A 329 -41.29 22.66 -17.53
C ARG A 329 -40.79 23.40 -18.78
N GLU A 330 -41.24 24.64 -18.98
CA GLU A 330 -40.89 25.47 -20.12
C GLU A 330 -39.42 25.92 -20.06
N LEU A 331 -38.97 26.44 -18.93
CA LEU A 331 -37.57 26.84 -18.69
C LEU A 331 -36.62 25.65 -18.85
N TRP A 332 -37.04 24.48 -18.38
CA TRP A 332 -36.24 23.25 -18.52
C TRP A 332 -36.02 22.85 -19.98
N LEU A 333 -37.07 22.93 -20.81
CA LEU A 333 -36.95 22.67 -22.26
C LEU A 333 -36.01 23.68 -22.94
N LYS A 334 -36.09 24.96 -22.56
CA LYS A 334 -35.21 26.01 -23.10
C LYS A 334 -33.74 25.81 -22.72
N LEU A 335 -33.45 25.41 -21.48
CA LEU A 335 -32.10 25.10 -21.04
C LEU A 335 -31.53 23.86 -21.75
N ARG A 336 -32.39 22.88 -22.07
CA ARG A 336 -32.01 21.71 -22.86
C ARG A 336 -31.69 22.10 -24.31
N GLU A 337 -32.48 23.00 -24.89
CA GLU A 337 -32.22 23.55 -26.22
C GLU A 337 -30.93 24.38 -26.26
N LYS A 338 -30.67 25.22 -25.25
CA LYS A 338 -29.40 25.94 -25.10
C LYS A 338 -28.20 24.99 -25.09
N ARG A 339 -28.30 23.87 -24.37
CA ARG A 339 -27.24 22.84 -24.37
C ARG A 339 -27.08 22.20 -25.76
N ARG A 340 -28.19 21.85 -26.41
CA ARG A 340 -28.17 21.26 -27.77
C ARG A 340 -27.48 22.19 -28.78
N ILE A 341 -27.80 23.48 -28.77
CA ILE A 341 -27.22 24.46 -29.68
C ILE A 341 -25.74 24.74 -29.35
N TYR A 342 -25.36 24.73 -28.07
CA TYR A 342 -23.95 24.81 -27.67
C TYR A 342 -23.12 23.65 -28.25
N ASP A 343 -23.65 22.42 -28.17
CA ASP A 343 -22.98 21.24 -28.69
C ASP A 343 -22.85 21.29 -30.22
N LEU A 344 -23.86 21.82 -30.92
CA LEU A 344 -23.81 22.04 -32.38
C LEU A 344 -22.82 23.15 -32.76
N TRP A 345 -22.77 24.26 -32.01
CA TRP A 345 -21.80 25.33 -32.21
C TRP A 345 -20.36 24.83 -31.99
N LYS A 346 -20.14 24.02 -30.94
CA LYS A 346 -18.84 23.39 -30.66
C LYS A 346 -18.36 22.44 -31.76
N LYS A 347 -19.30 21.90 -32.56
CA LYS A 347 -19.03 21.03 -33.71
C LYS A 347 -19.04 21.78 -35.04
N GLU A 348 -19.05 23.12 -35.01
CA GLU A 348 -19.12 24.00 -36.19
C GLU A 348 -20.37 23.82 -37.07
N GLN A 349 -21.41 23.19 -36.52
CA GLN A 349 -22.69 22.91 -37.20
C GLN A 349 -23.77 23.97 -36.92
N ALA A 350 -23.46 24.95 -36.06
CA ALA A 350 -24.31 26.10 -35.80
C ALA A 350 -23.44 27.36 -35.69
N THR A 351 -23.99 28.50 -36.10
CA THR A 351 -23.29 29.79 -36.01
C THR A 351 -23.22 30.27 -34.56
N GLN A 352 -22.21 31.10 -34.26
CA GLN A 352 -22.08 31.73 -32.94
C GLN A 352 -23.29 32.64 -32.62
N GLU A 353 -23.89 33.25 -33.65
CA GLU A 353 -25.11 34.07 -33.54
C GLU A 353 -26.29 33.23 -33.01
N ASN A 354 -26.52 32.04 -33.59
CA ASN A 354 -27.58 31.13 -33.15
C ASN A 354 -27.43 30.74 -31.68
N TYR A 355 -26.20 30.51 -31.22
CA TYR A 355 -25.95 30.22 -29.80
C TYR A 355 -26.22 31.44 -28.91
N LYS A 356 -25.76 32.63 -29.31
CA LYS A 356 -25.99 33.89 -28.58
C LYS A 356 -27.48 34.20 -28.41
N ASP A 357 -28.29 33.97 -29.45
CA ASP A 357 -29.73 34.23 -29.39
C ASP A 357 -30.47 33.28 -28.43
N VAL A 358 -30.12 31.99 -28.43
CA VAL A 358 -30.69 31.03 -27.47
C VAL A 358 -30.25 31.32 -26.04
N VAL A 359 -29.01 31.79 -25.85
CA VAL A 359 -28.53 32.25 -24.54
C VAL A 359 -29.32 33.47 -24.06
N ARG A 360 -29.59 34.45 -24.94
CA ARG A 360 -30.38 35.64 -24.64
C ARG A 360 -31.82 35.29 -24.23
N LEU A 361 -32.50 34.46 -25.02
CA LEU A 361 -33.86 33.96 -24.75
C LEU A 361 -33.95 33.19 -23.42
N CYS A 362 -32.91 32.44 -23.07
CA CYS A 362 -32.84 31.76 -21.77
C CYS A 362 -32.64 32.73 -20.61
N ARG A 363 -31.87 33.81 -20.81
CA ARG A 363 -31.60 34.84 -19.80
C ARG A 363 -32.84 35.68 -19.51
N GLU A 364 -33.54 36.15 -20.54
CA GLU A 364 -34.78 36.92 -20.39
C GLU A 364 -35.86 36.17 -19.60
N LYS A 365 -35.95 34.85 -19.77
CA LYS A 365 -36.88 34.00 -19.01
C LYS A 365 -36.46 33.77 -17.56
N LEU A 366 -35.17 33.85 -17.25
CA LEU A 366 -34.64 33.78 -15.88
C LEU A 366 -34.77 35.13 -15.15
N GLU A 367 -34.74 36.24 -15.89
CA GLU A 367 -34.80 37.61 -15.40
C GLU A 367 -36.22 38.23 -15.52
N GLY A 368 -37.21 37.48 -16.00
CA GLY A 368 -38.61 37.92 -16.13
C GLY A 368 -39.28 38.29 -14.79
N PRO A 369 -40.38 39.05 -14.81
CA PRO A 369 -41.01 39.59 -13.60
C PRO A 369 -41.35 38.46 -12.62
N LYS A 370 -40.79 38.54 -11.41
CA LYS A 370 -41.12 37.62 -10.33
C LYS A 370 -42.57 37.87 -9.92
N PRO A 371 -43.40 36.82 -9.77
CA PRO A 371 -44.77 37.00 -9.27
C PRO A 371 -44.72 37.63 -7.87
N ASN A 372 -45.60 38.62 -7.64
CA ASN A 372 -45.76 39.31 -6.35
C ASN A 372 -46.08 38.35 -5.21
#